data_AF-A0AAE3NSU5-F1
#
_entry.id   AF-A0AAE3NSU5-F1
#
_cell.length_a   1.000
_cell.length_b   1.000
_cell.length_c   1.000
_cell.angle_alpha   90.00
_cell.angle_beta   90.00
_cell.angle_gamma   90.00
#
_symmetry.space_group_name_H-M   'P 1'
#
loop_
_entity.id
_entity.type
_entity.pdbx_description
1 polymer ?
#
loop_
_entity_poly.entity_id
_entity_poly.type
_entity_poly.pdbx_seq_one_letter_code
_entity_poly.pdbx_strand_id
1 'polypeptide(L)'
;MTVDRLLGALVAGFGVVLLFVLIPAHVQARPGEPVDPSLFPRIAAWMLMLLGGLQMVFPGGGTTVPPPRDIGRLALAVAMLVAAALVLRVIGFIPTAILLMGTTVLLIHERRPLWAVLSVLAVPVLVWALFELVLQRPLP
;
A
#
# COMPACT_ATOMS: atom_id res chain seq x y z
N MET A 1 6.43 -25.49 -7.51
CA MET A 1 6.57 -25.96 -6.11
C MET A 1 7.65 -25.20 -5.35
N THR A 2 8.93 -25.25 -5.75
CA THR A 2 10.00 -24.54 -5.02
C THR A 2 9.86 -23.01 -5.06
N VAL A 3 9.49 -22.46 -6.22
CA VAL A 3 9.26 -21.01 -6.40
C VAL A 3 8.11 -20.51 -5.51
N ASP A 4 6.99 -21.25 -5.47
CA ASP A 4 5.84 -20.92 -4.61
C ASP A 4 6.24 -20.85 -3.13
N ARG A 5 7.05 -21.81 -2.68
CA ARG A 5 7.55 -21.86 -1.30
C ARG A 5 8.51 -20.72 -0.99
N LEU A 6 9.40 -20.39 -1.92
CA LEU A 6 10.34 -19.28 -1.78
C LEU A 6 9.60 -17.94 -1.68
N LEU A 7 8.59 -17.72 -2.53
CA LEU A 7 7.76 -16.52 -2.49
C LEU A 7 6.96 -16.45 -1.19
N GLY A 8 6.34 -17.56 -0.76
CA GLY A 8 5.67 -17.64 0.54
C GLY A 8 6.61 -17.31 1.71
N ALA A 9 7.83 -17.88 1.70
CA ALA A 9 8.84 -17.61 2.71
C ALA A 9 9.30 -16.14 2.72
N LEU A 10 9.50 -15.53 1.54
CA LEU A 10 9.86 -14.12 1.41
C LEU A 10 8.74 -13.20 1.94
N VAL A 11 7.49 -13.47 1.56
CA VAL A 11 6.33 -12.69 2.03
C VAL A 11 6.15 -12.85 3.53
N ALA A 12 6.27 -14.07 4.05
CA ALA A 12 6.17 -14.33 5.48
C ALA A 12 7.28 -13.64 6.27
N GLY A 13 8.52 -13.76 5.80
CA GLY A 13 9.69 -13.10 6.38
C GLY A 13 9.56 -11.58 6.35
N PHE A 14 9.02 -11.01 5.27
CA PHE A 14 8.74 -9.58 5.20
C PHE A 14 7.67 -9.15 6.23
N GLY A 15 6.63 -9.95 6.45
CA GLY A 15 5.66 -9.73 7.53
C GLY A 15 6.29 -9.73 8.93
N VAL A 16 7.22 -10.66 9.19
CA VAL A 16 8.01 -10.69 10.44
C VAL A 16 8.85 -9.42 10.59
N VAL A 17 9.59 -9.03 9.55
CA VAL A 17 10.40 -7.80 9.57
C VAL A 17 9.53 -6.56 9.80
N LEU A 18 8.35 -6.49 9.19
CA LEU A 18 7.40 -5.41 9.43
C LEU A 18 6.97 -5.35 10.90
N LEU A 19 6.54 -6.46 11.48
CA LEU A 19 6.01 -6.49 12.85
C LEU A 19 7.06 -6.20 13.92
N PHE A 20 8.26 -6.77 13.78
CA PHE A 20 9.26 -6.74 14.86
C PHE A 20 10.34 -5.68 14.67
N VAL A 21 10.50 -5.15 13.46
CA VAL A 21 11.57 -4.17 13.15
C VAL A 21 10.99 -2.85 12.66
N LEU A 22 10.26 -2.85 11.55
CA LEU A 22 9.89 -1.59 10.88
C LEU A 22 8.79 -0.82 11.59
N ILE A 23 7.69 -1.49 11.99
CA ILE A 23 6.57 -0.84 12.66
C ILE A 23 6.99 -0.28 14.02
N PRO A 24 7.67 -1.03 14.92
CA PRO A 24 8.12 -0.48 16.19
C PRO A 24 9.10 0.69 16.03
N ALA A 25 9.94 0.68 14.99
CA ALA A 25 10.92 1.74 14.76
C ALA A 25 10.33 3.03 14.17
N HIS A 26 9.24 2.95 13.39
CA HIS A 26 8.75 4.08 12.60
C HIS A 26 7.32 4.53 12.92
N VAL A 27 6.54 3.72 13.66
CA VAL A 27 5.17 4.07 14.04
C VAL A 27 5.11 4.31 15.54
N GLN A 28 5.02 5.58 15.91
CA GLN A 28 4.91 6.00 17.31
C GLN A 28 3.48 6.43 17.61
N ALA A 29 2.87 5.82 18.63
CA ALA A 29 1.62 6.30 19.17
C ALA A 29 1.86 7.62 19.91
N ARG A 30 0.99 8.61 19.70
CA ARG A 30 1.00 9.85 20.47
C ARG A 30 0.00 9.74 21.63
N PRO A 31 0.40 10.11 22.86
CA PRO A 31 -0.52 10.13 23.99
C PRO A 31 -1.75 11.00 23.68
N GLY A 32 -2.96 10.46 23.90
CA GLY A 32 -4.22 11.16 23.66
C GLY A 32 -4.87 10.90 22.30
N GLU A 33 -4.24 10.14 21.39
CA GLU A 33 -4.91 9.72 20.15
C GLU A 33 -5.93 8.59 20.42
N PRO A 34 -7.18 8.67 19.90
CA PRO A 34 -8.23 7.68 20.17
C PRO A 34 -7.95 6.30 19.58
N VAL A 35 -7.11 6.23 18.54
CA VAL A 35 -6.81 5.02 17.78
C VAL A 35 -5.30 4.91 17.62
N ASP A 36 -4.75 3.76 18.01
CA ASP A 36 -3.33 3.46 17.83
C ASP A 36 -3.00 3.37 16.33
N PRO A 37 -2.12 4.25 15.80
CA PRO A 37 -1.77 4.28 14.38
C PRO A 37 -1.05 3.01 13.91
N SER A 38 -0.53 2.19 14.83
CA SER A 38 0.13 0.93 14.51
C SER A 38 -0.84 -0.23 14.26
N LEU A 39 -2.12 -0.10 14.58
CA LEU A 39 -3.10 -1.20 14.44
C LEU A 39 -3.22 -1.68 13.00
N PHE A 40 -3.47 -0.76 12.07
CA PHE A 40 -3.62 -1.10 10.66
C PHE A 40 -2.38 -1.77 10.06
N PRO A 41 -1.16 -1.20 10.17
CA PRO A 41 0.03 -1.85 9.63
C PRO A 41 0.34 -3.17 10.35
N ARG A 42 0.05 -3.32 11.65
CA ARG A 42 0.21 -4.60 12.35
C ARG A 42 -0.71 -5.68 11.80
N ILE A 43 -1.99 -5.37 11.57
CA ILE A 43 -2.94 -6.33 10.97
C ILE A 43 -2.44 -6.77 9.60
N ALA A 44 -2.04 -5.82 8.75
CA ALA A 44 -1.51 -6.14 7.42
C ALA A 44 -0.26 -7.02 7.50
N ALA A 45 0.68 -6.70 8.40
CA ALA A 45 1.90 -7.48 8.57
C ALA A 45 1.63 -8.90 9.13
N TRP A 46 0.67 -9.05 10.04
CA TRP A 46 0.17 -10.37 10.47
C TRP A 46 -0.42 -11.16 9.31
N MET A 47 -1.25 -10.53 8.47
CA MET A 47 -1.82 -11.19 7.30
C MET A 47 -0.73 -11.66 6.32
N LEU A 48 0.27 -10.81 6.03
CA LEU A 48 1.40 -11.19 5.18
C LEU A 48 2.18 -12.37 5.77
N MET A 49 2.45 -12.34 7.08
CA MET A 49 3.12 -13.43 7.76
C MET A 49 2.34 -14.74 7.66
N LEU A 50 1.05 -14.72 8.01
CA LEU A 50 0.20 -15.91 8.07
C LEU A 50 -0.06 -16.49 6.68
N LEU A 51 -0.46 -15.65 5.71
CA LEU A 51 -0.77 -16.10 4.35
C LEU A 51 0.49 -16.53 3.59
N GLY A 52 1.60 -15.81 3.77
CA GLY A 52 2.89 -16.22 3.20
C GLY A 52 3.38 -17.54 3.79
N GLY A 53 3.24 -17.73 5.12
CA GLY A 53 3.56 -18.97 5.80
C GLY A 53 2.68 -20.13 5.33
N LEU A 54 1.38 -19.89 5.17
CA LEU A 54 0.44 -20.86 4.63
C LEU A 54 0.83 -21.28 3.20
N GLN A 55 1.18 -20.31 2.33
CA GLN A 55 1.66 -20.59 0.97
C GLN A 55 2.97 -21.37 0.95
N MET A 56 3.87 -21.11 1.91
CA MET A 56 5.13 -21.85 2.06
C MET A 56 4.87 -23.32 2.42
N VAL A 57 3.92 -23.61 3.31
CA VAL A 57 3.58 -24.97 3.74
C VAL A 57 2.73 -25.70 2.68
N PHE A 58 1.73 -25.02 2.11
CA PHE A 58 0.77 -25.55 1.15
C PHE A 58 0.90 -24.84 -0.21
N PRO A 59 1.94 -25.14 -1.01
CA PRO A 59 2.12 -24.50 -2.30
C PRO A 59 1.05 -24.93 -3.30
N GLY A 60 0.37 -23.96 -3.92
CA GLY A 60 -0.73 -24.21 -4.88
C GLY A 60 -0.30 -24.85 -6.22
N GLY A 61 1.01 -24.99 -6.47
CA GLY A 61 1.54 -25.71 -7.62
C GLY A 61 1.15 -25.07 -8.96
N GLY A 62 1.76 -23.95 -9.32
CA GLY A 62 1.47 -23.31 -10.60
C GLY A 62 2.15 -21.97 -10.86
N THR A 63 2.98 -21.49 -9.93
CA THR A 63 3.62 -20.17 -10.10
C THR A 63 4.77 -20.25 -11.09
N THR A 64 4.63 -19.53 -12.20
CA THR A 64 5.71 -19.22 -13.13
C THR A 64 6.35 -17.88 -12.78
N VAL A 65 7.64 -17.72 -13.08
CA VAL A 65 8.31 -16.43 -12.93
C VAL A 65 7.64 -15.42 -13.87
N PRO A 66 7.20 -14.25 -13.37
CA PRO A 66 6.56 -13.24 -14.21
C PRO A 66 7.56 -12.70 -15.23
N PRO A 67 7.08 -12.29 -16.43
CA PRO A 67 7.97 -11.73 -17.44
C PRO A 67 8.58 -10.41 -16.95
N PRO A 68 9.78 -10.02 -17.45
CA PRO A 68 10.50 -8.82 -16.99
C PRO A 68 9.69 -7.52 -17.08
N ARG A 69 8.78 -7.44 -18.05
CA ARG A 69 7.86 -6.30 -18.22
C ARG A 69 6.95 -6.10 -17.01
N ASP A 70 6.44 -7.19 -16.43
CA ASP A 70 5.54 -7.13 -15.28
C ASP A 70 6.31 -6.80 -14.00
N ILE A 71 7.54 -7.32 -13.87
CA ILE A 71 8.47 -6.91 -12.81
C ILE A 71 8.77 -5.41 -12.91
N GLY A 72 9.00 -4.88 -14.12
CA GLY A 72 9.23 -3.45 -14.34
C GLY A 72 8.02 -2.59 -13.97
N ARG A 73 6.80 -3.04 -14.28
CA ARG A 73 5.56 -2.38 -13.86
C ARG A 73 5.37 -2.37 -12.35
N LEU A 74 5.68 -3.49 -11.68
CA LEU A 74 5.66 -3.58 -10.23
C LEU A 74 6.69 -2.62 -9.61
N ALA A 75 7.92 -2.61 -10.12
CA ALA A 75 8.97 -1.71 -9.66
C ALA A 75 8.57 -0.24 -9.84
N LEU A 76 7.94 0.11 -10.97
CA LEU A 76 7.41 1.45 -11.22
C LEU A 76 6.30 1.81 -10.22
N ALA A 77 5.35 0.91 -9.96
CA ALA A 77 4.29 1.14 -8.98
C ALA A 77 4.86 1.38 -7.57
N VAL A 78 5.85 0.58 -7.16
CA VAL A 78 6.57 0.77 -5.89
C VAL A 78 7.30 2.11 -5.86
N ALA A 79 8.01 2.48 -6.92
CA ALA A 79 8.70 3.75 -7.02
C ALA A 79 7.73 4.94 -6.94
N MET A 80 6.56 4.84 -7.55
CA MET A 80 5.51 5.85 -7.47
C MET A 80 4.95 5.98 -6.05
N LEU A 81 4.73 4.88 -5.34
CA LEU A 81 4.30 4.92 -3.94
C LEU A 81 5.35 5.59 -3.04
N VAL A 82 6.63 5.28 -3.24
CA VAL A 82 7.73 5.93 -2.51
C VAL A 82 7.79 7.42 -2.84
N ALA A 83 7.73 7.78 -4.12
CA ALA A 83 7.73 9.18 -4.55
C ALA A 83 6.54 9.95 -3.97
N ALA A 84 5.34 9.38 -4.01
CA ALA A 84 4.14 9.97 -3.42
C ALA A 84 4.32 10.17 -1.91
N ALA A 85 4.86 9.18 -1.18
CA ALA A 85 5.10 9.31 0.26
C ALA A 85 6.10 10.44 0.62
N LEU A 86 7.10 10.67 -0.22
CA LEU A 86 8.07 11.76 -0.05
C LEU A 86 7.45 13.13 -0.38
N VAL A 87 6.72 13.21 -1.50
CA VAL A 87 6.09 14.44 -2.00
C VAL A 87 4.91 14.88 -1.12
N LEU A 88 4.23 13.94 -0.47
CA LEU A 88 3.10 14.19 0.43
C LEU A 88 3.41 15.26 1.48
N ARG A 89 4.64 15.24 2.01
CA ARG A 89 5.08 16.20 3.04
C ARG A 89 5.30 17.62 2.53
N VAL A 90 5.43 17.79 1.21
CA VAL A 90 5.82 19.06 0.57
C VAL A 90 4.62 19.77 -0.01
N ILE A 91 3.78 19.05 -0.76
CA ILE A 91 2.65 19.65 -1.50
C ILE A 91 1.29 19.32 -0.89
N GLY A 92 1.24 18.43 0.10
CA GLY A 92 0.03 18.01 0.80
C GLY A 92 -0.75 16.87 0.14
N PHE A 93 -1.81 16.44 0.82
CA PHE A 93 -2.56 15.22 0.54
C PHE A 93 -3.31 15.25 -0.78
N ILE A 94 -4.15 16.27 -1.01
CA ILE A 94 -5.02 16.35 -2.19
C ILE A 94 -4.21 16.25 -3.50
N PRO A 95 -3.22 17.12 -3.77
CA PRO A 95 -2.49 17.06 -5.03
C PRO A 95 -1.67 15.77 -5.18
N THR A 96 -1.07 15.28 -4.09
CA THR A 96 -0.32 14.02 -4.10
C THR A 96 -1.22 12.82 -4.43
N ALA A 97 -2.40 12.75 -3.80
CA ALA A 97 -3.36 11.67 -4.00
C ALA A 97 -3.96 11.70 -5.42
N ILE A 98 -4.32 12.88 -5.93
CA ILE A 98 -4.78 13.05 -7.32
C ILE A 98 -3.70 12.58 -8.31
N LEU A 99 -2.45 12.99 -8.10
CA LEU A 99 -1.34 12.60 -8.98
C LEU A 99 -1.12 11.07 -8.94
N LEU A 100 -1.09 10.48 -7.75
CA LEU A 100 -0.90 9.04 -7.58
C LEU A 100 -2.05 8.23 -8.18
N MET A 101 -3.30 8.62 -7.94
CA MET A 101 -4.46 7.96 -8.53
C MET A 101 -4.48 8.12 -10.05
N GLY A 102 -4.29 9.34 -10.56
CA GLY A 102 -4.30 9.62 -11.99
C GLY A 102 -3.24 8.83 -12.75
N THR A 103 -2.01 8.82 -12.24
CA THR A 103 -0.91 8.03 -12.82
C THR A 103 -1.18 6.52 -12.76
N THR A 104 -1.76 6.02 -11.66
CA THR A 104 -2.15 4.60 -11.54
C THR A 104 -3.23 4.21 -12.56
N VAL A 105 -4.27 5.04 -12.72
CA VAL A 105 -5.34 4.80 -13.70
C VAL A 105 -4.80 4.81 -15.13
N LEU A 106 -3.86 5.70 -15.45
CA LEU A 106 -3.18 5.72 -16.74
C LEU A 106 -2.36 4.44 -16.98
N LEU A 107 -1.65 3.94 -15.96
CA LEU A 107 -0.89 2.68 -16.06
C LEU A 107 -1.80 1.47 -16.29
N ILE A 108 -2.99 1.46 -15.70
CA ILE A 108 -3.97 0.37 -15.84
C ILE A 108 -4.71 0.44 -17.20
N HIS A 109 -4.60 1.56 -17.93
CA HIS A 109 -5.28 1.79 -19.22
C HIS A 109 -6.81 1.66 -19.10
N GLU A 110 -7.38 2.28 -18.06
CA GLU A 110 -8.83 2.26 -17.81
C GLU A 110 -9.61 2.83 -19.01
N ARG A 111 -10.63 2.10 -19.48
CA ARG A 111 -11.35 2.43 -20.74
C ARG A 111 -12.50 3.42 -20.55
N ARG A 112 -12.82 3.80 -19.32
CA ARG A 112 -13.95 4.68 -18.98
C ARG A 112 -13.43 6.03 -18.46
N PRO A 113 -13.03 6.96 -19.35
CA PRO A 113 -12.31 8.17 -18.95
C PRO A 113 -13.13 9.07 -18.02
N LEU A 114 -14.45 9.14 -18.20
CA LEU A 114 -15.31 9.95 -17.33
C LEU A 114 -15.34 9.43 -15.88
N TRP A 115 -15.48 8.12 -15.70
CA TRP A 115 -15.43 7.49 -14.37
C TRP A 115 -14.04 7.56 -13.75
N ALA A 116 -13.00 7.41 -14.57
CA ALA A 116 -11.62 7.61 -14.16
C ALA A 116 -11.41 9.02 -13.59
N VAL A 117 -11.72 10.07 -14.36
CA VAL A 117 -11.56 11.46 -13.91
C VAL A 117 -12.39 11.74 -12.67
N LEU A 118 -13.65 11.28 -12.64
CA LEU A 118 -14.52 11.45 -11.48
C LEU A 118 -13.91 10.80 -10.23
N SER A 119 -13.45 9.55 -10.32
CA SER A 119 -12.84 8.85 -9.18
C SER A 119 -11.53 9.49 -8.72
N VAL A 120 -10.67 9.91 -9.65
CA VAL A 120 -9.37 10.55 -9.37
C VAL A 120 -9.54 11.87 -8.61
N LEU A 121 -10.62 12.61 -8.86
CA LEU A 121 -10.87 13.89 -8.17
C LEU A 121 -11.74 13.72 -6.93
N ALA A 122 -12.84 12.97 -7.05
CA ALA A 122 -13.83 12.85 -5.98
C ALA A 122 -13.29 12.06 -4.79
N VAL A 123 -12.56 10.96 -5.01
CA VAL A 123 -12.10 10.11 -3.90
C VAL A 123 -11.11 10.86 -3.00
N PRO A 124 -10.04 11.51 -3.50
CA PRO A 124 -9.15 12.29 -2.63
C PRO A 124 -9.87 13.39 -1.87
N VAL A 125 -10.79 14.12 -2.51
CA VAL A 125 -11.54 15.21 -1.85
C VAL A 125 -12.46 14.67 -0.77
N LEU A 126 -13.16 13.56 -1.02
CA LEU A 126 -14.05 12.94 -0.05
C LEU A 126 -13.27 12.34 1.14
N VAL A 127 -12.13 11.71 0.88
CA VAL A 127 -11.24 11.21 1.95
C VAL A 127 -10.71 12.38 2.77
N TRP A 128 -10.26 13.46 2.12
CA TRP A 128 -9.84 14.67 2.82
C TRP A 128 -10.97 15.24 3.69
N ALA A 129 -12.17 15.40 3.14
CA ALA A 129 -13.33 15.91 3.88
C ALA A 129 -13.70 15.01 5.07
N LEU A 130 -13.64 13.69 4.91
CA LEU A 130 -13.87 12.74 6.00
C LEU A 130 -12.86 12.94 7.13
N PHE A 131 -11.57 13.08 6.81
CA PHE A 131 -10.54 13.22 7.84
C PHE A 131 -10.55 14.61 8.49
N GLU A 132 -10.63 15.67 7.69
CA GLU A 132 -10.56 17.05 8.18
C GLU A 132 -11.86 17.47 8.89
N LEU A 133 -13.02 17.19 8.28
CA LEU A 133 -14.31 17.71 8.77
C LEU A 133 -14.96 16.78 9.78
N VAL A 134 -14.94 15.46 9.52
CA VAL A 134 -15.65 14.50 10.38
C VAL A 134 -14.75 14.00 11.51
N LEU A 135 -13.52 13.59 11.17
CA LEU A 135 -12.57 13.05 12.16
C LEU A 135 -11.72 14.12 12.84
N GLN A 136 -11.81 15.38 12.39
CA GLN A 136 -11.05 16.52 12.94
C GLN A 136 -9.54 16.23 13.01
N ARG A 137 -9.02 15.50 12.02
CA ARG A 137 -7.62 15.09 11.96
C ARG A 137 -6.97 15.69 10.72
N PRO A 138 -6.00 16.60 10.88
CA PRO A 138 -5.36 17.23 9.74
C PRO A 138 -4.54 16.21 8.95
N LEU A 139 -4.80 16.15 7.65
CA LEU A 139 -3.92 15.45 6.72
C LEU A 139 -2.77 16.40 6.29
N PRO A 140 -1.57 15.86 5.99
CA PRO A 140 -0.45 16.68 5.52
C PRO A 140 -0.75 17.45 4.25
#